data_AF-A0A935HH36-F1
#
_entry.id   AF-A0A935HH36-F1
#
_cell.length_a   1.000
_cell.length_b   1.000
_cell.length_c   1.000
_cell.angle_alpha   90.00
_cell.angle_beta   90.00
_cell.angle_gamma   90.00
#
_symmetry.space_group_name_H-M   'P 1'
#
loop_
_entity.id
_entity.type
_entity.pdbx_description
1 polymer ?
#
loop_
_entity_poly.entity_id
_entity_poly.type
_entity_poly.pdbx_seq_one_letter_code
_entity_poly.pdbx_strand_id
1 'polypeptide(L)'
;MIFELQMAGYIPVIAHPERYIYLNRKYDLLHQFKENGCLFQLNLLSASTSSGKIITEMVNYFIDHDFYDFAGTDTHHLGHLQRLHNMKVSNRVYDLLTRDRLLNNTLI
;
A
#
# COMPACT_ATOMS: atom_id res chain seq x y z
N MET A 1 5.19 -19.08 6.92
CA MET A 1 4.58 -17.89 7.56
C MET A 1 3.25 -17.46 6.94
N ILE A 2 3.17 -16.88 5.73
CA ILE A 2 1.87 -16.43 5.17
C ILE A 2 0.86 -17.58 5.10
N PHE A 3 1.26 -18.72 4.54
CA PHE A 3 0.42 -19.92 4.46
C PHE A 3 -0.06 -20.41 5.84
N GLU A 4 0.80 -20.36 6.87
CA GLU A 4 0.45 -20.80 8.22
C GLU A 4 -0.60 -19.87 8.87
N LEU A 5 -0.48 -18.55 8.63
CA LEU A 5 -1.49 -17.58 9.08
C LEU A 5 -2.84 -17.86 8.41
N GLN A 6 -2.83 -18.15 7.11
CA GLN A 6 -4.05 -18.48 6.37
C GLN A 6 -4.66 -19.81 6.82
N MET A 7 -3.85 -20.84 7.06
CA MET A 7 -4.31 -22.12 7.64
C MET A 7 -4.92 -21.93 9.03
N ALA A 8 -4.44 -20.95 9.80
CA ALA A 8 -5.01 -20.58 11.09
C ALA A 8 -6.24 -19.66 10.99
N GLY A 9 -6.72 -19.36 9.79
CA GLY A 9 -7.93 -18.56 9.55
C GLY A 9 -7.72 -17.04 9.54
N TYR A 10 -6.48 -16.56 9.56
CA TYR A 10 -6.19 -15.13 9.46
C TYR A 10 -6.14 -14.67 8.00
N ILE A 11 -6.50 -13.40 7.77
CA ILE A 11 -6.32 -12.70 6.50
C ILE A 11 -5.09 -11.80 6.63
N PRO A 12 -3.94 -12.14 5.99
CA PRO A 12 -2.73 -11.33 6.13
C PRO A 12 -2.86 -9.98 5.43
N VAL A 13 -2.45 -8.92 6.13
CA VAL A 13 -2.24 -7.59 5.53
C VAL A 13 -0.74 -7.40 5.30
N ILE A 14 -0.32 -7.33 4.04
CA ILE A 14 1.04 -6.98 3.67
C ILE A 14 1.20 -5.47 3.82
N ALA A 15 1.94 -5.06 4.85
CA ALA A 15 2.25 -3.66 5.08
C ALA A 15 3.16 -3.12 3.98
N HIS A 16 2.77 -1.98 3.40
CA HIS A 16 3.54 -1.15 2.49
C HIS A 16 4.44 -1.92 1.49
N PRO A 17 3.86 -2.84 0.67
CA PRO A 17 4.64 -3.69 -0.23
C PRO A 17 5.42 -2.88 -1.28
N GLU A 18 5.03 -1.63 -1.56
CA GLU A 18 5.76 -0.74 -2.47
C GLU A 18 7.17 -0.38 -2.00
N ARG A 19 7.47 -0.60 -0.71
CA ARG A 19 8.81 -0.38 -0.12
C ARG A 19 9.71 -1.60 -0.22
N TYR A 20 9.18 -2.77 -0.58
CA TYR A 20 9.97 -3.99 -0.72
C TYR A 20 10.67 -4.01 -2.06
N ILE A 21 11.92 -3.54 -2.09
CA ILE A 21 12.74 -3.46 -3.30
C ILE A 21 12.83 -4.81 -4.01
N TYR A 22 12.85 -5.92 -3.26
CA TYR A 22 12.91 -7.28 -3.83
C TYR A 22 11.61 -7.72 -4.55
N LEU A 23 10.49 -7.03 -4.31
CA LEU A 23 9.22 -7.23 -5.03
C LEU A 23 9.12 -6.37 -6.30
N ASN A 24 10.03 -5.42 -6.48
CA ASN A 24 10.05 -4.60 -7.69
C ASN A 24 10.16 -5.50 -8.92
N ARG A 25 9.22 -5.32 -9.87
CA ARG A 25 9.09 -6.12 -11.10
C ARG A 25 8.82 -7.62 -10.89
N LYS A 26 8.53 -8.06 -9.67
CA LYS A 26 8.04 -9.42 -9.39
C LYS A 26 6.51 -9.45 -9.36
N TYR A 27 5.91 -9.01 -10.47
CA TYR A 27 4.46 -8.84 -10.57
C TYR A 27 3.71 -10.15 -10.36
N ASP A 28 4.19 -11.27 -10.90
CA ASP A 28 3.57 -12.59 -10.70
C ASP A 28 3.42 -12.94 -9.22
N LEU A 29 4.42 -12.63 -8.40
CA LEU A 29 4.38 -12.87 -6.96
C LEU A 29 3.37 -11.95 -6.25
N LEU A 30 3.26 -10.70 -6.69
CA LEU A 30 2.28 -9.75 -6.15
C LEU A 30 0.85 -10.19 -6.47
N HIS A 31 0.61 -10.63 -7.71
CA HIS A 31 -0.66 -11.24 -8.12
C HIS A 31 -0.95 -12.49 -7.30
N GLN A 32 0.01 -13.40 -7.12
CA GLN A 32 -0.16 -14.58 -6.27
C GLN A 32 -0.56 -14.22 -4.84
N PHE A 33 0.02 -13.18 -4.23
CA PHE A 33 -0.40 -12.75 -2.89
C PHE A 33 -1.85 -12.27 -2.88
N LYS A 34 -2.27 -11.47 -3.87
CA LYS A 34 -3.65 -10.99 -3.98
C LYS A 34 -4.64 -12.12 -4.26
N GLU A 35 -4.32 -13.02 -5.18
CA GLU A 35 -5.13 -14.20 -5.51
C GLU A 35 -5.28 -15.16 -4.32
N ASN A 36 -4.25 -15.29 -3.50
CA ASN A 36 -4.30 -16.06 -2.27
C ASN A 36 -5.06 -15.33 -1.14
N GLY A 37 -5.62 -14.14 -1.37
CA GLY A 37 -6.44 -13.41 -0.40
C GLY A 37 -5.65 -12.53 0.57
N CYS A 38 -4.38 -12.22 0.29
CA CYS A 38 -3.67 -11.20 1.07
C CYS A 38 -4.20 -9.80 0.73
N LEU A 39 -4.25 -8.93 1.74
CA LEU A 39 -4.61 -7.53 1.59
C LEU A 39 -3.35 -6.67 1.59
N PHE A 40 -3.30 -5.57 0.84
CA PHE A 40 -2.17 -4.66 0.78
C PHE A 40 -2.52 -3.30 1.37
N GLN A 41 -1.59 -2.75 2.15
CA GLN A 41 -1.74 -1.43 2.75
C GLN A 41 -0.71 -0.45 2.15
N LEU A 42 -1.18 0.66 1.56
CA LEU A 42 -0.35 1.76 1.07
C LEU A 42 0.23 2.58 2.23
N ASN A 43 1.53 2.82 2.24
CA ASN A 43 2.11 3.87 3.08
C ASN A 43 1.90 5.25 2.44
N LEU A 44 1.22 6.15 3.16
CA LEU A 44 0.89 7.48 2.65
C LEU A 44 2.12 8.33 2.30
N LEU A 45 3.24 8.19 3.03
CA LEU A 45 4.47 8.87 2.68
C LEU A 45 5.11 8.31 1.40
N SER A 46 4.88 7.02 1.08
CA SER A 46 5.31 6.44 -0.21
C SER A 46 4.53 7.05 -1.39
N ALA A 47 3.32 7.53 -1.17
CA ALA A 47 2.46 8.10 -2.21
C ALA A 47 2.82 9.57 -2.58
N SER A 48 3.77 10.17 -1.86
CA SER A 48 4.28 11.51 -2.17
C SER A 48 4.93 11.56 -3.56
N THR A 49 4.77 12.66 -4.29
CA THR A 49 5.48 12.90 -5.55
C THR A 49 7.00 12.97 -5.41
N SER A 50 7.48 13.18 -4.18
CA SER A 50 8.93 13.20 -3.85
C SER A 50 9.50 11.81 -3.57
N SER A 51 8.69 10.75 -3.67
CA SER A 51 9.17 9.37 -3.50
C SER A 51 10.15 8.98 -4.61
N GLY A 52 11.10 8.13 -4.28
CA GLY A 52 12.08 7.62 -5.25
C GLY A 52 11.39 6.89 -6.40
N LYS A 53 12.02 6.91 -7.59
CA LYS A 53 11.47 6.37 -8.85
C LYS A 53 10.85 4.97 -8.71
N ILE A 54 11.55 4.05 -8.03
CA ILE A 54 11.09 2.66 -7.83
C ILE A 54 9.79 2.61 -7.02
N ILE A 55 9.70 3.38 -5.94
CA ILE A 55 8.49 3.43 -5.09
C ILE A 55 7.33 4.00 -5.89
N THR A 56 7.57 5.08 -6.64
CA THR A 56 6.56 5.70 -7.49
C THR A 56 6.05 4.75 -8.59
N GLU A 57 6.94 3.97 -9.21
CA GLU A 57 6.56 2.91 -10.17
C GLU A 57 5.67 1.86 -9.51
N MET A 58 6.03 1.37 -8.33
CA MET A 58 5.27 0.37 -7.59
C MET A 58 3.89 0.88 -7.13
N VAL A 59 3.81 2.11 -6.60
CA VAL A 59 2.54 2.74 -6.20
C VAL A 59 1.61 2.86 -7.41
N ASN A 60 2.12 3.32 -8.56
CA ASN A 60 1.30 3.43 -9.76
C ASN A 60 0.84 2.05 -10.25
N TYR A 61 1.72 1.05 -10.25
CA TYR A 61 1.38 -0.32 -10.61
C TYR A 61 0.26 -0.87 -9.72
N PHE A 62 0.34 -0.67 -8.41
CA PHE A 62 -0.71 -1.11 -7.48
C PHE A 62 -2.03 -0.35 -7.64
N ILE A 63 -1.99 0.93 -8.02
CA ILE A 63 -3.20 1.69 -8.36
C ILE A 63 -3.81 1.15 -9.67
N ASP A 64 -3.00 0.90 -10.71
CA ASP A 64 -3.48 0.39 -12.01
C ASP A 64 -4.13 -0.99 -11.93
N HIS A 65 -3.70 -1.83 -10.97
CA HIS A 65 -4.20 -3.20 -10.81
C HIS A 65 -5.18 -3.36 -9.66
N ASP A 66 -5.62 -2.24 -9.07
CA ASP A 66 -6.54 -2.26 -7.96
C ASP A 66 -6.06 -3.09 -6.74
N PHE A 67 -4.78 -3.00 -6.39
CA PHE A 67 -4.18 -3.84 -5.36
C PHE A 67 -4.29 -3.33 -3.93
N TYR A 68 -4.36 -2.01 -3.71
CA TYR A 68 -4.46 -1.45 -2.37
C TYR A 68 -5.85 -1.65 -1.76
N ASP A 69 -5.89 -2.19 -0.55
CA ASP A 69 -7.09 -2.38 0.25
C ASP A 69 -7.15 -1.40 1.43
N PHE A 70 -5.98 -0.95 1.93
CA PHE A 70 -5.87 0.04 2.99
C PHE A 70 -4.86 1.12 2.65
N ALA A 71 -4.95 2.26 3.33
CA ALA A 71 -3.90 3.26 3.43
C ALA A 71 -3.54 3.52 4.90
N GLY A 72 -2.27 3.82 5.18
CA GLY A 72 -1.79 4.02 6.54
C GLY A 72 -0.61 5.00 6.59
N THR A 73 -0.49 5.71 7.71
CA THR A 73 0.51 6.76 7.87
C THR A 73 1.91 6.22 8.14
N ASP A 74 2.01 5.05 8.77
CA ASP A 74 3.28 4.46 9.22
C ASP A 74 4.19 5.49 9.94
N THR A 75 3.57 6.24 10.84
CA THR A 75 4.21 7.36 11.53
C THR A 75 4.87 6.86 12.81
N HIS A 76 6.16 7.15 12.97
CA HIS A 76 6.92 6.84 14.19
C HIS A 76 7.36 8.08 14.99
N HIS A 77 7.28 9.27 14.40
CA HIS A 77 7.65 10.54 15.06
C HIS A 77 7.02 11.75 14.37
N LEU A 78 7.08 12.90 15.04
CA LEU A 78 6.44 14.15 14.59
C LEU A 78 6.89 14.61 13.20
N GLY A 79 8.16 14.37 12.84
CA GLY A 79 8.65 14.65 11.49
C GLY A 79 7.90 13.92 10.37
N HIS A 80 7.38 12.70 10.60
CA HIS A 80 6.53 12.00 9.62
C HIS A 80 5.20 12.72 9.44
N LEU A 81 4.59 13.18 10.53
CA LEU A 81 3.33 13.95 10.48
C LEU A 81 3.50 15.27 9.73
N GLN A 82 4.59 16.00 9.98
CA GLN A 82 4.89 17.24 9.25
C GLN A 82 5.06 16.99 7.74
N ARG A 83 5.72 15.88 7.37
CA ARG A 83 5.86 15.49 5.96
C ARG A 83 4.53 15.09 5.34
N LEU A 84 3.69 14.34 6.04
CA LEU A 84 2.34 13.99 5.59
C LEU A 84 1.47 15.23 5.40
N HIS A 85 1.51 16.17 6.35
CA HIS A 85 0.77 17.42 6.25
C HIS A 85 1.16 18.24 5.02
N ASN A 86 2.45 18.22 4.65
CA ASN A 86 2.98 19.01 3.54
C ASN A 86 3.17 18.21 2.24
N MET A 87 2.74 16.95 2.20
CA MET A 87 2.99 16.10 1.03
C MET A 87 2.16 16.56 -0.16
N LYS A 88 2.72 16.38 -1.35
CA LYS A 88 1.98 16.51 -2.61
C LYS A 88 1.78 15.11 -3.16
N VAL A 89 0.59 14.83 -3.64
CA VAL A 89 0.22 13.54 -4.25
C VAL A 89 -0.20 13.77 -5.69
N SER A 90 -0.10 12.72 -6.52
CA SER A 90 -0.65 12.75 -7.86
C SER A 90 -2.19 12.66 -7.82
N ASN A 91 -2.86 13.08 -8.90
CA ASN A 91 -4.32 12.91 -9.02
C ASN A 91 -4.75 11.45 -8.87
N ARG A 92 -3.92 10.50 -9.34
CA ARG A 92 -4.19 9.06 -9.21
C ARG A 92 -4.24 8.60 -7.76
N VAL A 93 -3.32 9.10 -6.94
CA VAL A 93 -3.31 8.83 -5.49
C VAL A 93 -4.48 9.55 -4.81
N TYR A 94 -4.75 10.80 -5.18
CA TYR A 94 -5.89 11.53 -4.64
C TYR A 94 -7.21 10.79 -4.90
N ASP A 95 -7.42 10.32 -6.13
CA ASP A 95 -8.59 9.52 -6.51
C ASP A 95 -8.67 8.21 -5.71
N LEU A 96 -7.54 7.50 -5.52
CA LEU A 96 -7.51 6.30 -4.68
C LEU A 96 -8.00 6.59 -3.25
N LEU A 97 -7.50 7.68 -2.64
CA LEU A 97 -7.76 8.02 -1.24
C LEU A 97 -9.15 8.61 -0.99
N THR A 98 -9.80 9.17 -2.01
CA THR A 98 -11.11 9.83 -1.88
C THR A 98 -12.27 8.97 -2.36
N ARG A 99 -12.00 7.89 -3.09
CA ARG A 99 -13.02 6.90 -3.47
C ARG A 99 -13.33 5.98 -2.29
N ASP A 100 -14.59 5.57 -2.19
CA ASP A 100 -15.06 4.62 -1.18
C ASP A 100 -14.69 3.18 -1.56
N ARG A 101 -13.39 2.94 -1.67
CA ARG A 101 -12.82 1.66 -2.11
C ARG A 101 -11.89 1.06 -1.07
N LEU A 102 -11.16 1.88 -0.34
CA LEU A 102 -10.29 1.39 0.72
C LEU A 102 -11.14 0.96 1.92
N LEU A 103 -10.75 -0.16 2.52
CA LEU A 103 -11.40 -0.78 3.67
C LEU A 103 -11.09 -0.03 4.98
N ASN A 104 -10.44 1.14 4.93
CA ASN A 104 -10.09 1.94 6.11
C ASN A 104 -11.30 2.21 7.03
N ASN A 105 -12.48 2.44 6.46
CA ASN A 105 -13.70 2.73 7.20
C ASN A 105 -14.36 1.49 7.83
N THR A 106 -13.89 0.27 7.50
CA THR A 106 -14.45 -0.98 8.05
C THR A 106 -13.75 -1.43 9.33
N LEU A 107 -12.75 -0.67 9.82
CA LEU A 107 -11.96 -0.98 11.01
C LEU A 107 -12.54 -0.35 12.30
N ILE A 108 -13.73 0.24 12.22
CA ILE A 108 -14.39 1.03 13.27
C ILE A 108 -15.51 0.23 13.92
#